data_AF-A0A356AUJ6-F1
#
_entry.id   AF-A0A356AUJ6-F1
#
_cell.length_a   1.000
_cell.length_b   1.000
_cell.length_c   1.000
_cell.angle_alpha   90.00
_cell.angle_beta   90.00
_cell.angle_gamma   90.00
#
_symmetry.space_group_name_H-M   'P 1'
#
loop_
_entity.id
_entity.type
_entity.pdbx_description
1 polymer ?
#
loop_
_entity_poly.entity_id
_entity_poly.type
_entity_poly.pdbx_seq_one_letter_code
_entity_poly.pdbx_strand_id
1 'polypeptide(L)'
;DLIYGLTGEGYLFVYDYTNNVVTTVKKLPVNHTIWPAMDITDKGIIYGAGDDKLFRYDLDKDRFDVVAETSGWVLGFYMDKKNNKIYGTPGARLVCYDIED
;
A
#
# COMPACT_ATOMS: atom_id res chain seq x y z
N ASP A 1 -7.13 -17.09 1.11
CA ASP A 1 -6.51 -15.79 0.76
C ASP A 1 -5.50 -15.36 1.80
N LEU A 2 -4.49 -14.60 1.40
CA LEU A 2 -3.50 -14.06 2.32
C LEU A 2 -3.83 -12.59 2.58
N ILE A 3 -3.85 -12.18 3.84
CA ILE A 3 -4.13 -10.79 4.21
C ILE A 3 -2.80 -10.08 4.44
N TYR A 4 -2.52 -9.08 3.62
CA TYR A 4 -1.30 -8.27 3.77
C TYR A 4 -1.56 -7.09 4.70
N GLY A 5 -0.56 -6.76 5.52
CA GLY A 5 -0.56 -5.58 6.36
C GLY A 5 0.82 -4.93 6.41
N LEU A 6 0.85 -3.65 6.78
CA LEU A 6 2.08 -2.87 6.93
C LEU A 6 2.12 -2.26 8.33
N THR A 7 3.23 -2.45 9.05
CA THR A 7 3.43 -1.80 10.35
C THR A 7 3.84 -0.34 10.18
N GLY A 8 3.72 0.48 11.24
CA GLY A 8 4.16 1.87 11.22
C GLY A 8 5.65 2.10 10.94
N GLU A 9 6.47 1.05 11.05
CA GLU A 9 7.90 1.05 10.75
C GLU A 9 8.23 0.48 9.36
N GLY A 10 7.20 0.28 8.52
CA GLY A 10 7.36 -0.19 7.15
C GLY A 10 7.61 -1.70 7.01
N TYR A 11 7.34 -2.50 8.05
CA TYR A 11 7.41 -3.96 7.91
C TYR A 11 6.13 -4.48 7.27
N LEU A 12 6.26 -5.00 6.06
CA LEU A 12 5.22 -5.74 5.38
C LEU A 12 5.12 -7.13 6.00
N PHE A 13 3.92 -7.52 6.39
CA PHE A 13 3.61 -8.84 6.91
C PHE A 13 2.43 -9.44 6.17
N VAL A 14 2.31 -10.76 6.27
CA VAL A 14 1.19 -11.52 5.75
C VAL A 14 0.56 -12.31 6.88
N TYR A 15 -0.76 -12.27 6.94
CA TYR A 15 -1.58 -13.08 7.83
C TYR A 15 -2.28 -14.16 7.03
N ASP A 16 -1.91 -15.41 7.32
CA ASP A 16 -2.65 -16.58 6.91
C ASP A 16 -3.77 -16.82 7.93
N TYR A 17 -4.98 -16.37 7.59
CA TYR A 17 -6.15 -16.52 8.45
C TYR A 17 -6.62 -17.96 8.58
N THR A 18 -6.22 -18.86 7.68
CA THR A 18 -6.61 -20.27 7.71
C THR A 18 -5.82 -20.99 8.78
N ASN A 19 -4.52 -20.73 8.86
CA ASN A 19 -3.62 -21.36 9.82
C ASN A 19 -3.36 -20.50 11.08
N ASN A 20 -3.90 -19.27 11.10
CA ASN A 20 -3.68 -18.28 12.15
C ASN A 20 -2.19 -17.95 12.39
N VAL A 21 -1.45 -17.73 11.31
CA VAL A 21 0.00 -17.45 11.33
C VAL A 21 0.27 -16.07 10.72
N VAL A 22 1.10 -15.29 11.40
CA VAL A 22 1.64 -14.02 10.87
C VAL A 22 3.10 -14.21 10.53
N THR A 23 3.47 -13.85 9.29
CA THR A 23 4.86 -13.92 8.80
C THR A 23 5.30 -12.55 8.31
N THR A 24 6.47 -12.09 8.76
CA THR A 24 7.10 -10.90 8.20
C THR A 24 7.59 -11.21 6.79
N VAL A 25 7.17 -10.40 5.82
CA VAL A 25 7.58 -10.52 4.41
C VAL A 25 8.88 -9.75 4.19
N LYS A 26 8.88 -8.43 4.43
CA LYS A 26 10.02 -7.55 4.15
C LYS A 26 9.88 -6.22 4.86
N LYS A 27 11.01 -5.55 5.13
CA LYS A 27 11.01 -4.11 5.47
C LYS A 27 11.04 -3.29 4.18
N LEU A 28 9.97 -2.57 3.90
CA LEU A 28 9.90 -1.64 2.77
C LEU A 28 10.60 -0.32 3.12
N PRO A 29 11.13 0.43 2.14
CA PRO A 29 11.81 1.71 2.36
C PRO A 29 10.80 2.86 2.61
N VAL A 30 9.83 2.64 3.49
CA VAL A 30 8.83 3.62 3.94
C VAL A 30 8.86 3.70 5.45
N ASN A 31 8.97 4.91 5.98
CA ASN A 31 8.96 5.17 7.42
C ASN A 31 7.61 5.77 7.86
N HIS A 32 7.30 5.64 9.15
CA HIS A 32 6.24 6.39 9.83
C HIS A 32 4.86 6.30 9.16
N THR A 33 4.46 5.11 8.72
CA THR A 33 3.11 4.89 8.21
C THR A 33 2.16 4.72 9.40
N ILE A 34 1.86 5.82 10.11
CA ILE A 34 0.84 5.82 11.15
C ILE A 34 -0.49 5.67 10.42
N TRP A 35 -1.06 4.45 10.46
CA TRP A 35 -2.23 4.01 9.68
C TRP A 35 -1.98 4.01 8.16
N PRO A 36 -1.19 3.06 7.64
CA PRO A 36 -1.01 2.95 6.20
C PRO A 36 -2.34 2.59 5.55
N ALA A 37 -2.85 3.47 4.70
CA ALA A 37 -3.80 3.05 3.68
C ALA A 37 -3.07 2.04 2.78
N MET A 38 -3.65 0.86 2.58
CA MET A 38 -3.05 -0.18 1.75
C MET A 38 -4.12 -1.06 1.12
N ASP A 39 -3.87 -1.49 -0.11
CA ASP A 39 -4.66 -2.50 -0.81
C ASP A 39 -3.75 -3.27 -1.77
N ILE A 40 -4.18 -4.45 -2.21
CA ILE A 40 -3.41 -5.35 -3.07
C ILE A 40 -4.23 -5.75 -4.30
N THR A 41 -3.61 -5.78 -5.48
CA THR A 41 -4.24 -6.27 -6.72
C THR A 41 -4.18 -7.80 -6.78
N ASP A 42 -5.00 -8.40 -7.64
CA ASP A 42 -5.05 -9.87 -7.80
C ASP A 42 -3.73 -10.45 -8.36
N LYS A 43 -2.87 -9.57 -8.93
CA LYS A 43 -1.52 -9.91 -9.41
C LYS A 43 -0.44 -9.78 -8.32
N GLY A 44 -0.81 -9.52 -7.06
CA GLY A 44 0.15 -9.39 -5.97
C GLY A 44 0.88 -8.04 -5.94
N ILE A 45 0.29 -6.98 -6.50
CA ILE A 45 0.85 -5.63 -6.43
C ILE A 45 0.21 -4.88 -5.28
N ILE A 46 1.02 -4.49 -4.31
CA ILE A 46 0.60 -3.73 -3.14
C ILE A 46 0.73 -2.25 -3.46
N TYR A 47 -0.37 -1.52 -3.28
CA TYR A 47 -0.35 -0.06 -3.21
C TYR A 47 -0.51 0.35 -1.77
N GLY A 48 0.27 1.34 -1.34
CA GLY A 48 0.18 1.85 0.01
C GLY A 48 0.57 3.31 0.10
N ALA A 49 0.22 3.95 1.22
CA ALA A 49 0.63 5.32 1.50
C ALA A 49 1.45 5.43 2.78
N GLY A 50 2.46 6.31 2.76
CA GLY A 50 3.40 6.49 3.85
C GLY A 50 4.48 7.51 3.51
N ASP A 51 5.01 8.23 4.51
CA ASP A 51 6.06 9.23 4.32
C ASP A 51 5.75 10.24 3.20
N ASP A 52 4.52 10.77 3.21
CA ASP A 52 3.97 11.66 2.19
C ASP A 52 4.06 11.10 0.76
N LYS A 53 4.09 9.78 0.58
CA LYS A 53 4.13 9.12 -0.73
C LYS A 53 2.98 8.14 -0.91
N LEU A 54 2.56 7.99 -2.16
CA LEU A 54 1.90 6.79 -2.64
C LEU A 54 2.97 5.90 -3.27
N PHE A 55 3.05 4.66 -2.81
CA PHE A 55 4.01 3.68 -3.31
C PHE A 55 3.31 2.46 -3.91
N ARG A 56 4.08 1.73 -4.71
CA ARG A 56 3.75 0.43 -5.28
C ARG A 56 4.84 -0.56 -4.90
N TYR A 57 4.45 -1.79 -4.56
CA TYR A 57 5.37 -2.89 -4.33
C TYR A 57 4.87 -4.15 -5.06
N ASP A 58 5.68 -4.66 -5.99
CA ASP A 58 5.43 -5.89 -6.74
C ASP A 58 6.06 -7.07 -5.97
N LEU A 59 5.21 -7.98 -5.46
CA LEU A 59 5.64 -9.12 -4.65
C LEU A 59 6.53 -10.10 -5.44
N ASP A 60 6.19 -10.35 -6.71
CA ASP A 60 6.87 -11.34 -7.54
C ASP A 60 8.24 -10.83 -8.00
N LYS A 61 8.31 -9.54 -8.35
CA LYS A 61 9.56 -8.91 -8.80
C LYS A 61 10.43 -8.37 -7.68
N ASP A 62 9.95 -8.41 -6.44
CA ASP A 62 10.57 -7.77 -5.28
C ASP A 62 10.96 -6.30 -5.55
N ARG A 63 10.03 -5.54 -6.15
CA ARG A 63 10.30 -4.18 -6.66
C ARG A 63 9.43 -3.13 -5.97
N PHE A 64 10.07 -2.12 -5.40
CA PHE A 64 9.42 -0.96 -4.78
C PHE A 64 9.56 0.27 -5.68
N ASP A 65 8.45 0.95 -5.94
CA ASP A 65 8.38 2.17 -6.73
C ASP A 65 7.58 3.25 -5.98
N VAL A 66 7.99 4.51 -6.09
CA VAL A 66 7.18 5.65 -5.66
C VAL A 66 6.29 6.07 -6.83
N VAL A 67 4.98 5.99 -6.65
CA VAL A 67 3.99 6.34 -7.68
C VAL A 67 3.77 7.84 -7.72
N ALA A 68 3.66 8.46 -6.55
CA ALA A 68 3.48 9.90 -6.43
C ALA A 68 3.99 10.41 -5.08
N GLU A 69 4.58 11.60 -5.09
CA GLU A 69 4.71 12.44 -3.90
C GLU A 69 3.34 13.08 -3.63
N THR A 70 2.87 12.98 -2.38
CA THR A 70 1.58 13.50 -1.92
C THR A 70 1.83 14.74 -1.08
N SER A 71 0.91 15.72 -1.12
CA SER A 71 1.07 16.97 -0.38
C SER A 71 0.70 16.88 1.11
N GLY A 72 0.76 15.68 1.71
CA GLY A 72 0.40 15.40 3.10
C GLY A 72 -0.16 14.00 3.31
N TRP A 73 -0.42 13.65 4.58
CA TRP A 73 -0.80 12.29 4.97
C TRP A 73 -2.07 11.79 4.27
N VAL A 74 -1.95 10.61 3.67
CA VAL A 74 -3.07 9.84 3.13
C VAL A 74 -3.45 8.77 4.16
N LEU A 75 -4.47 9.06 4.96
CA LEU A 75 -4.94 8.18 6.03
C LEU A 75 -5.81 7.01 5.52
N GLY A 76 -6.27 7.11 4.28
CA GLY A 76 -7.14 6.14 3.62
C GLY A 76 -7.17 6.40 2.12
N PHE A 77 -7.33 5.34 1.34
CA PHE A 77 -7.66 5.45 -0.08
C PHE A 77 -8.61 4.32 -0.48
N TYR A 78 -9.26 4.51 -1.62
CA TYR A 78 -10.03 3.49 -2.31
C TYR A 78 -9.32 3.10 -3.61
N MET A 79 -9.10 1.80 -3.82
CA MET A 79 -8.54 1.27 -5.05
C MET A 79 -9.64 0.76 -5.97
N ASP A 80 -9.90 1.51 -7.05
CA ASP A 80 -10.78 1.09 -8.13
C ASP A 80 -9.99 0.22 -9.12
N LYS A 81 -9.91 -1.07 -8.80
CA LYS A 81 -9.22 -2.08 -9.61
C LYS A 81 -9.82 -2.22 -11.02
N LYS A 82 -11.10 -1.88 -11.21
CA LYS A 82 -11.78 -2.00 -12.50
C LYS A 82 -11.33 -0.93 -13.48
N ASN A 83 -11.08 0.28 -12.98
CA ASN A 83 -10.69 1.43 -13.79
C ASN A 83 -9.21 1.79 -13.65
N ASN A 84 -8.42 0.97 -12.94
CA ASN A 84 -7.01 1.21 -12.64
C ASN A 84 -6.76 2.58 -11.99
N LYS A 85 -7.55 2.92 -10.95
CA LYS A 85 -7.44 4.20 -10.23
C LYS A 85 -7.33 4.04 -8.72
N ILE A 86 -6.56 4.93 -8.08
CA ILE A 86 -6.57 5.12 -6.63
C ILE A 86 -7.14 6.50 -6.32
N TYR A 87 -8.09 6.54 -5.39
CA TYR A 87 -8.69 7.77 -4.88
C TYR A 87 -8.31 7.94 -3.41
N GLY A 88 -7.57 9.00 -3.09
CA GLY A 88 -7.08 9.25 -1.74
C GLY A 88 -7.37 10.67 -1.27
N THR A 89 -7.21 10.90 0.03
CA THR A 89 -7.39 12.23 0.62
C THR A 89 -6.15 12.70 1.38
N PRO A 90 -5.10 13.20 0.71
CA PRO A 90 -3.98 13.85 1.37
C PRO A 90 -4.46 15.16 2.01
N GLY A 91 -4.53 15.19 3.34
CA GLY A 91 -5.14 16.32 4.08
C GLY A 91 -6.62 16.50 3.74
N ALA A 92 -7.01 17.69 3.28
CA ALA A 92 -8.41 18.06 2.98
C ALA A 92 -8.74 18.11 1.48
N ARG A 93 -7.97 17.39 0.64
CA ARG A 93 -8.15 17.36 -0.82
C ARG A 93 -8.47 15.96 -1.29
N LEU A 94 -9.26 15.81 -2.35
CA LEU A 94 -9.42 14.55 -3.06
C LEU A 94 -8.47 14.51 -4.25
N VAL A 95 -7.74 13.41 -4.39
CA VAL A 95 -6.81 13.17 -5.51
C VAL A 95 -7.11 11.83 -6.17
N CYS A 96 -6.71 11.71 -7.43
CA CYS A 96 -6.84 10.48 -8.21
C CYS A 96 -5.50 10.17 -8.87
N TYR A 97 -5.06 8.91 -8.76
CA TYR A 97 -3.83 8.41 -9.36
C TYR A 97 -4.13 7.22 -10.28
N ASP A 98 -3.34 7.07 -11.34
CA ASP A 98 -3.34 5.89 -12.19
C ASP A 98 -2.62 4.72 -11.52
N ILE A 99 -3.15 3.51 -11.72
CA ILE A 99 -2.55 2.24 -11.33
C ILE A 99 -1.90 1.63 -12.55
N GLU A 100 -0.67 1.13 -12.38
CA GLU A 100 -0.01 0.30 -13.37
C GLU A 100 0.02 -1.14 -12.88
N ASP A 101 -0.62 -2.02 -13.65
CA ASP A 101 -0.93 -3.38 -13.22
C ASP A 101 -0.15 -4.43 -14.00
#